data_AF-A0A317HNS4-F1
#
_entry.id   AF-A0A317HNS4-F1
#
_cell.length_a   1.000
_cell.length_b   1.000
_cell.length_c   1.000
_cell.angle_alpha   90.00
_cell.angle_beta   90.00
_cell.angle_gamma   90.00
#
_symmetry.space_group_name_H-M   'P 1'
#
loop_
_entity.id
_entity.type
_entity.pdbx_description
1 polymer ?
#
loop_
_entity_poly.entity_id
_entity_poly.type
_entity_poly.pdbx_seq_one_letter_code
_entity_poly.pdbx_strand_id
1 'polypeptide(L)'
;MTVGDSGVLDWLHLIRAEYLEIPGLHLTKPQVQRMWGLDTMTCDALLDALVDARFLRRTHAGAYVLLDAGPVSTDTSPEGTRH
;
A
#
# COMPACT_ATOMS: atom_id res chain seq x y z
N MET A 1 31.52 -0.12 4.55
CA MET A 1 30.23 0.52 4.85
C MET A 1 29.66 1.03 3.53
N THR A 2 29.01 0.15 2.76
CA THR A 2 28.47 0.48 1.44
C THR A 2 27.09 1.12 1.62
N VAL A 3 27.08 2.41 1.96
CA VAL A 3 25.89 3.27 1.83
C VAL A 3 25.77 3.70 0.37
N GLY A 4 25.38 2.76 -0.48
CA GLY A 4 25.33 2.95 -1.94
C GLY A 4 24.03 2.48 -2.59
N ASP A 5 23.14 1.83 -1.82
CA ASP A 5 21.84 1.32 -2.27
C ASP A 5 20.69 1.79 -1.33
N SER A 6 20.96 2.85 -0.56
CA SER A 6 20.14 3.33 0.57
C SER A 6 19.02 4.30 0.16
N GLY A 7 18.58 4.24 -1.10
CA GLY A 7 17.52 5.10 -1.60
C GLY A 7 16.17 4.41 -1.52
N VAL A 8 15.90 3.55 -2.50
CA VAL A 8 14.58 2.95 -2.71
C VAL A 8 14.23 1.85 -1.71
N LEU A 9 15.20 1.01 -1.32
CA LEU A 9 14.98 -0.08 -0.35
C LEU A 9 14.73 0.45 1.06
N ASP A 10 15.41 1.52 1.46
CA ASP A 10 15.16 2.23 2.72
C ASP A 10 13.73 2.80 2.76
N TRP A 11 13.29 3.45 1.67
CA TRP A 11 11.92 3.95 1.58
C TRP A 11 10.87 2.83 1.62
N LEU A 12 11.12 1.69 0.97
CA LEU A 12 10.22 0.54 1.07
C LEU A 12 10.04 0.08 2.52
N HIS A 13 11.13 0.00 3.30
CA HIS A 13 11.04 -0.40 4.71
C HIS A 13 10.32 0.64 5.56
N LEU A 14 10.60 1.93 5.38
CA LEU A 14 9.94 3.01 6.12
C LEU A 14 8.44 3.08 5.85
N ILE A 15 8.06 3.02 4.56
CA ILE A 15 6.64 3.02 4.17
C ILE A 15 5.94 1.80 4.75
N ARG A 16 6.55 0.61 4.65
CA ARG A 16 5.96 -0.62 5.23
C ARG A 16 5.77 -0.51 6.73
N ALA A 17 6.75 0.03 7.46
CA ALA A 17 6.66 0.22 8.91
C ALA A 17 5.49 1.15 9.25
N GLU A 18 5.35 2.29 8.58
CA GLU A 18 4.25 3.24 8.81
C GLU A 18 2.86 2.61 8.61
N TYR A 19 2.69 1.85 7.53
CA TYR A 19 1.43 1.13 7.27
C TYR A 19 1.13 0.03 8.31
N LEU A 20 2.15 -0.52 8.97
CA LEU A 20 1.98 -1.50 10.06
C LEU A 20 1.69 -0.83 11.40
N GLU A 21 2.24 0.35 11.64
CA GLU A 21 1.98 1.11 12.88
C GLU A 21 0.56 1.68 12.92
N ILE A 22 -0.01 2.03 11.75
CA ILE A 22 -1.35 2.61 11.65
C ILE A 22 -2.29 1.66 10.87
N PRO A 23 -3.03 0.77 11.55
CA PRO A 23 -3.99 -0.10 10.90
C PRO A 23 -5.13 0.73 10.27
N GLY A 24 -5.31 0.62 8.96
CA GLY A 24 -6.32 1.37 8.20
C GLY A 24 -5.80 2.62 7.49
N LEU A 25 -4.48 2.87 7.53
CA LEU A 25 -3.87 3.96 6.78
C LEU A 25 -4.20 3.85 5.27
N HIS A 26 -4.69 4.95 4.72
CA HIS A 26 -5.09 5.07 3.33
C HIS A 26 -4.49 6.33 2.72
N LEU A 27 -3.48 6.16 1.88
CA LEU A 27 -2.78 7.28 1.25
C LEU A 27 -2.93 7.21 -0.26
N THR A 28 -3.27 8.33 -0.88
CA THR A 28 -3.23 8.49 -2.33
C THR A 28 -1.81 8.81 -2.79
N LYS A 29 -1.47 8.54 -4.06
CA LYS A 29 -0.17 8.87 -4.64
C LYS A 29 0.32 10.31 -4.33
N PRO A 30 -0.50 11.38 -4.45
CA PRO A 30 -0.06 12.72 -4.08
C PRO A 30 0.16 12.92 -2.58
N GLN A 31 -0.58 12.20 -1.72
CA GLN A 31 -0.34 12.25 -0.27
C GLN A 31 0.99 11.60 0.10
N VAL A 32 1.31 10.44 -0.49
CA VAL A 32 2.60 9.76 -0.32
C VAL A 32 3.75 10.68 -0.73
N GLN A 33 3.66 11.33 -1.91
CA GLN A 33 4.68 12.29 -2.36
C GLN A 33 4.88 13.44 -1.37
N ARG A 34 3.80 14.01 -0.83
CA ARG A 34 3.91 15.14 0.12
C ARG A 34 4.38 14.73 1.50
N MET A 35 4.03 13.54 1.95
CA MET A 35 4.36 13.04 3.28
C MET A 35 5.84 12.67 3.39
N TRP A 36 6.41 12.07 2.34
CA TRP A 36 7.82 11.66 2.32
C TRP A 36 8.72 12.51 1.41
N GLY A 37 8.16 13.52 0.72
CA GLY A 37 8.94 14.42 -0.15
C GLY A 37 9.53 13.74 -1.38
N LEU A 38 8.87 12.70 -1.90
CA LEU A 38 9.38 11.87 -3.00
C LEU A 38 9.00 12.44 -4.37
N ASP A 39 9.91 12.34 -5.33
CA ASP A 39 9.62 12.58 -6.74
C ASP A 39 8.57 11.62 -7.29
N THR A 40 7.83 12.05 -8.32
CA THR A 40 6.75 11.25 -8.92
C THR A 40 7.22 9.88 -9.41
N MET A 41 8.43 9.79 -9.99
CA MET A 41 8.99 8.54 -10.49
C MET A 41 9.33 7.57 -9.35
N THR A 42 10.00 8.05 -8.30
CA THR A 42 10.36 7.26 -7.12
C THR A 42 9.12 6.80 -6.37
N CYS A 43 8.16 7.70 -6.16
CA CYS A 43 6.89 7.38 -5.52
C CYS A 43 6.12 6.30 -6.28
N ASP A 44 6.09 6.39 -7.62
CA ASP A 44 5.43 5.39 -8.46
C ASP A 44 6.09 4.02 -8.34
N ALA A 45 7.41 3.96 -8.47
CA ALA A 45 8.18 2.71 -8.35
C ALA A 45 8.00 2.04 -6.97
N LEU A 46 7.98 2.83 -5.89
CA LEU A 46 7.78 2.33 -4.53
C LEU A 46 6.36 1.77 -4.34
N LEU A 47 5.33 2.50 -4.78
CA LEU A 47 3.95 2.07 -4.67
C LEU A 47 3.67 0.84 -5.53
N ASP A 48 4.20 0.82 -6.76
CA ASP A 48 4.07 -0.32 -7.67
C ASP A 48 4.74 -1.57 -7.09
N ALA A 49 5.97 -1.47 -6.58
CA ALA A 49 6.65 -2.57 -5.91
C ALA A 49 5.89 -3.10 -4.69
N LEU A 50 5.26 -2.22 -3.90
CA LEU A 50 4.45 -2.63 -2.74
C LEU A 50 3.13 -3.32 -3.14
N VAL A 51 2.56 -2.93 -4.28
CA VAL A 51 1.35 -3.57 -4.84
C VAL A 51 1.69 -4.92 -5.47
N ASP A 52 2.79 -5.00 -6.23
CA ASP A 52 3.31 -6.24 -6.82
C ASP A 52 3.65 -7.26 -5.73
N ALA A 53 4.30 -6.81 -4.65
CA ALA A 53 4.59 -7.61 -3.47
C ALA A 53 3.35 -7.98 -2.62
N ARG A 54 2.13 -7.61 -3.07
CA ARG A 54 0.86 -7.85 -2.36
C ARG A 54 0.82 -7.28 -0.93
N PHE A 55 1.63 -6.28 -0.64
CA PHE A 55 1.64 -5.59 0.65
C PHE A 55 0.56 -4.51 0.69
N LEU A 56 0.45 -3.71 -0.37
CA LEU A 56 -0.62 -2.73 -0.56
C LEU A 56 -1.61 -3.20 -1.62
N ARG A 57 -2.86 -2.74 -1.50
CA ARG A 57 -3.83 -2.77 -2.61
C ARG A 57 -4.29 -1.36 -2.94
N ARG A 58 -4.56 -1.12 -4.22
CA ARG A 58 -5.20 0.11 -4.68
C ARG A 58 -6.72 -0.02 -4.58
N THR A 59 -7.37 0.94 -3.94
CA THR A 59 -8.82 1.04 -3.85
C THR A 59 -9.40 1.70 -5.10
N HIS A 60 -10.72 1.58 -5.31
CA HIS A 60 -11.41 2.26 -6.41
C HIS A 60 -11.31 3.79 -6.33
N ALA A 61 -11.10 4.34 -5.13
CA ALA A 61 -10.84 5.76 -4.91
C ALA A 61 -9.40 6.20 -5.27
N GLY A 62 -8.53 5.26 -5.67
CA GLY A 62 -7.13 5.53 -5.98
C GLY A 62 -6.23 5.68 -4.74
N ALA A 63 -6.69 5.24 -3.57
CA ALA A 63 -5.87 5.18 -2.36
C ALA A 63 -5.18 3.82 -2.23
N TYR A 64 -4.01 3.80 -1.63
CA TYR A 64 -3.24 2.59 -1.31
C TYR A 64 -3.44 2.25 0.16
N VAL A 65 -3.92 1.03 0.42
CA VAL A 65 -4.22 0.51 1.76
C VAL A 65 -3.49 -0.80 1.98
N LEU A 66 -3.15 -1.10 3.24
CA LEU A 66 -2.57 -2.39 3.61
C LEU A 66 -3.53 -3.53 3.21
N LEU A 67 -3.02 -4.57 2.56
CA LEU A 67 -3.83 -5.70 2.09
C LEU A 67 -4.43 -6.49 3.27
N ASP A 68 -3.70 -6.58 4.38
CA ASP A 68 -4.12 -7.24 5.62
C ASP A 68 -5.13 -6.43 6.45
N ALA A 69 -5.32 -5.14 6.13
CA ALA A 69 -6.38 -4.31 6.71
C ALA A 69 -7.74 -4.66 6.07
N GLY A 70 -8.19 -5.90 6.22
CA GLY A 70 -9.58 -6.25 5.98
C GLY A 70 -10.42 -5.88 7.19
N PRO A 71 -11.56 -5.19 7.05
CA PRO A 71 -12.74 -5.73 7.70
C PRO A 71 -12.95 -7.10 7.04
N VAL A 72 -12.95 -8.15 7.83
CA VAL A 72 -13.54 -9.43 7.43
C VAL A 72 -15.02 -9.16 7.12
N SER A 73 -15.32 -8.64 5.94
CA SER A 73 -16.62 -8.80 5.34
C SER A 73 -16.66 -10.23 4.86
N THR A 74 -17.15 -11.10 5.74
CA THR A 74 -17.85 -12.30 5.36
C THR A 74 -18.93 -11.92 4.35
N ASP A 75 -18.58 -11.86 3.06
CA ASP A 75 -19.56 -12.11 2.00
C ASP A 75 -19.83 -13.62 2.03
N THR A 76 -20.53 -14.04 3.08
CA THR A 76 -21.30 -15.26 3.05
C THR A 76 -22.46 -14.94 2.13
N SER A 77 -22.29 -15.20 0.84
CA SER A 77 -23.40 -15.32 -0.10
C SER A 77 -23.68 -16.80 -0.38
N PRO A 78 -24.60 -17.44 0.37
CA PRO A 78 -25.17 -18.71 -0.03
C PRO A 78 -26.63 -18.50 -0.38
N GLU A 79 -26.96 -18.04 -1.58
CA GLU A 79 -28.25 -18.43 -2.19
C GLU A 79 -28.30 -18.21 -3.70
N GLY A 80 -27.48 -18.97 -4.42
CA GLY A 80 -27.93 -19.49 -5.71
C GLY A 80 -28.69 -20.78 -5.44
N THR A 81 -30.03 -20.76 -5.35
CA THR A 81 -30.97 -21.80 -5.81
C THR A 81 -32.38 -21.52 -5.26
N ARG A 82 -33.26 -21.02 -6.11
CA ARG A 82 -34.52 -21.72 -6.38
C ARG A 82 -35.15 -21.23 -7.68
N HIS A 83 -35.18 -22.12 -8.66
CA HIS A 83 -36.06 -22.07 -9.82
C HIS A 83 -37.40 -22.71 -9.44
#